data_AF-A0A7V9CDN3-F1
#
_entry.id   AF-A0A7V9CDN3-F1
#
_cell.length_a   1.000
_cell.length_b   1.000
_cell.length_c   1.000
_cell.angle_alpha   90.00
_cell.angle_beta   90.00
_cell.angle_gamma   90.00
#
_symmetry.space_group_name_H-M   'P 1'
#
loop_
_entity.id
_entity.type
_entity.pdbx_description
1 polymer ?
#
loop_
_entity_poly.entity_id
_entity_poly.type
_entity_poly.pdbx_seq_one_letter_code
_entity_poly.pdbx_strand_id
1 'polypeptide(L)'
;MTTSADKVLQYLEEIHALETSLVSTLSAHIAMTPRSVYRDLLERHRYETRAQVQRIERRLAELGQRSSLLHVVYGTAQDVVGQGVALAMAPLSLIRGTGGEEKLLKNAKDEAASEALEIASYDALAAVAEAVGDEKTAVLAREHRTQEEVFLEELRALIPGLAEAVIEAEVEGHPQYDIATTGAVDAARAVAGKAKEDPGTTETVTGREGAELDDEIAIDEYDTLTVEQLLPKLKTLSAGELAAVDGYERGGKARKRVLDRTAALRTKAVEAELAGL
;
A
#
# COMPACT_ATOMS: atom_id res chain seq x y z
N MET A 1 -18.96 3.93 -29.41
CA MET A 1 -19.93 3.49 -28.40
C MET A 1 -19.21 2.46 -27.54
N THR A 2 -19.18 2.65 -26.22
CA THR A 2 -18.62 1.67 -25.28
C THR A 2 -19.38 0.35 -25.42
N THR A 3 -18.68 -0.75 -25.65
CA THR A 3 -19.31 -2.06 -25.72
C THR A 3 -19.64 -2.56 -24.31
N SER A 4 -20.54 -3.54 -24.22
CA SER A 4 -20.84 -4.25 -22.98
C SER A 4 -19.60 -4.88 -22.34
N ALA A 5 -18.63 -5.34 -23.15
CA ALA A 5 -17.38 -5.92 -22.68
C ALA A 5 -16.41 -4.85 -22.12
N ASP A 6 -16.38 -3.65 -22.71
CA ASP A 6 -15.55 -2.54 -22.23
C ASP A 6 -15.96 -2.08 -20.82
N LYS A 7 -17.26 -2.25 -20.46
CA LYS A 7 -17.73 -1.94 -19.11
C LYS A 7 -17.26 -2.91 -18.04
N VAL A 8 -17.18 -4.21 -18.36
CA VAL A 8 -16.59 -5.19 -17.44
C VAL A 8 -15.11 -4.92 -17.23
N LEU A 9 -14.38 -4.60 -18.31
CA LEU A 9 -12.96 -4.25 -18.24
C LEU A 9 -12.75 -3.01 -17.36
N GLN A 10 -13.53 -1.95 -17.59
CA GLN A 10 -13.47 -0.73 -16.78
C GLN A 10 -13.64 -1.03 -15.28
N TYR A 11 -14.67 -1.80 -14.90
CA TYR A 11 -14.95 -2.08 -13.49
C TYR A 11 -13.88 -2.97 -12.85
N LEU A 12 -13.32 -3.93 -13.60
CA LEU A 12 -12.19 -4.73 -13.13
C LEU A 12 -10.92 -3.90 -12.91
N GLU A 13 -10.65 -2.92 -13.78
CA GLU A 13 -9.52 -2.00 -13.61
C GLU A 13 -9.70 -1.08 -12.39
N GLU A 14 -10.93 -0.59 -12.17
CA GLU A 14 -11.29 0.21 -10.97
C GLU A 14 -11.06 -0.61 -9.69
N ILE A 15 -11.52 -1.87 -9.64
CA ILE A 15 -11.31 -2.76 -8.49
C ILE A 15 -9.84 -3.13 -8.32
N HIS A 16 -9.10 -3.40 -9.41
CA HIS A 16 -7.66 -3.68 -9.33
C HIS A 16 -6.88 -2.53 -8.68
N ALA A 17 -7.20 -1.29 -9.07
CA ALA A 17 -6.59 -0.10 -8.49
C ALA A 17 -6.90 0.04 -7.00
N LEU A 18 -8.15 -0.23 -6.62
CA LEU A 18 -8.61 -0.15 -5.24
C LEU A 18 -7.91 -1.19 -4.36
N GLU A 19 -7.87 -2.45 -4.78
CA GLU A 19 -7.20 -3.59 -4.12
C GLU A 19 -5.70 -3.34 -3.95
N THR A 20 -5.05 -2.81 -5.00
CA THR A 20 -3.63 -2.47 -4.95
C THR A 20 -3.36 -1.36 -3.93
N SER A 21 -4.23 -0.36 -3.87
CA SER A 21 -4.16 0.70 -2.86
C SER A 21 -4.33 0.12 -1.46
N LEU A 22 -5.29 -0.78 -1.25
CA LEU A 22 -5.56 -1.38 0.04
C LEU A 22 -4.38 -2.22 0.56
N VAL A 23 -3.69 -2.97 -0.30
CA VAL A 23 -2.45 -3.69 0.07
C VAL A 23 -1.39 -2.74 0.66
N SER A 24 -1.26 -1.53 0.11
CA SER A 24 -0.34 -0.51 0.61
C SER A 24 -0.79 0.00 1.98
N THR A 25 -2.07 0.38 2.11
CA THR A 25 -2.68 0.84 3.36
C THR A 25 -2.53 -0.18 4.48
N LEU A 26 -2.90 -1.44 4.24
CA LEU A 26 -2.76 -2.54 5.19
C LEU A 26 -1.29 -2.72 5.61
N SER A 27 -0.35 -2.59 4.67
CA SER A 27 1.08 -2.70 4.99
C SER A 27 1.55 -1.60 5.92
N ALA A 28 1.10 -0.36 5.72
CA ALA A 28 1.39 0.77 6.60
C ALA A 28 0.77 0.57 7.99
N HIS A 29 -0.50 0.16 8.05
CA HIS A 29 -1.19 -0.07 9.32
C HIS A 29 -0.57 -1.22 10.11
N ILE A 30 -0.23 -2.35 9.47
CA ILE A 30 0.50 -3.46 10.10
C ILE A 30 1.85 -3.00 10.66
N ALA A 31 2.58 -2.15 9.92
CA ALA A 31 3.87 -1.65 10.37
C ALA A 31 3.75 -0.86 11.70
N MET A 32 2.64 -0.15 11.89
CA MET A 32 2.37 0.66 13.07
C MET A 32 1.60 -0.08 14.16
N THR A 33 1.11 -1.30 13.89
CA THR A 33 0.27 -2.05 14.84
C THR A 33 1.13 -2.99 15.70
N PRO A 34 1.02 -2.93 17.05
CA PRO A 34 1.60 -3.92 17.96
C PRO A 34 1.08 -5.34 17.73
N ARG A 35 1.85 -6.36 18.17
CA ARG A 35 1.38 -7.76 18.12
C ARG A 35 0.07 -7.91 18.91
N SER A 36 -0.96 -8.38 18.22
CA SER A 36 -2.33 -8.46 18.74
C SER A 36 -3.19 -9.29 17.78
N VAL A 37 -4.37 -9.72 18.25
CA VAL A 37 -5.38 -10.38 17.40
C VAL A 37 -5.78 -9.49 16.22
N TYR A 38 -5.85 -8.16 16.44
CA TYR A 38 -6.12 -7.19 15.37
C TYR A 38 -5.02 -7.19 14.31
N ARG A 39 -3.74 -7.20 14.71
CA ARG A 39 -2.64 -7.30 13.74
C ARG A 39 -2.66 -8.61 12.96
N ASP A 40 -2.92 -9.73 13.63
CA ASP A 40 -3.00 -11.04 12.98
C ASP A 40 -4.11 -11.06 11.91
N LEU A 41 -5.25 -10.42 12.22
CA LEU A 41 -6.36 -10.24 11.29
C LEU A 41 -5.94 -9.41 10.05
N LEU A 42 -5.27 -8.26 10.25
CA LEU A 42 -4.77 -7.42 9.15
C LEU A 42 -3.72 -8.15 8.29
N GLU A 43 -2.82 -8.91 8.90
CA GLU A 43 -1.78 -9.66 8.19
C GLU A 43 -2.38 -10.76 7.30
N ARG A 44 -3.41 -11.47 7.79
CA ARG A 44 -4.18 -12.44 7.00
C ARG A 44 -4.87 -11.76 5.83
N HIS A 45 -5.61 -10.69 6.09
CA HIS A 45 -6.38 -10.02 5.05
C HIS A 45 -5.46 -9.45 3.96
N ARG A 46 -4.33 -8.80 4.31
CA ARG A 46 -3.34 -8.37 3.30
C ARG A 46 -2.85 -9.51 2.40
N TYR A 47 -2.74 -10.74 2.92
CA TYR A 47 -2.38 -11.90 2.11
C TYR A 47 -3.51 -12.28 1.14
N GLU A 48 -4.77 -12.23 1.59
CA GLU A 48 -5.97 -12.45 0.79
C GLU A 48 -6.11 -11.37 -0.30
N THR A 49 -6.03 -10.08 0.05
CA THR A 49 -6.03 -8.93 -0.87
C THR A 49 -4.97 -9.07 -1.97
N ARG A 50 -3.74 -9.49 -1.61
CA ARG A 50 -2.70 -9.75 -2.63
C ARG A 50 -3.05 -10.90 -3.56
N ALA A 51 -3.71 -11.94 -3.07
CA ALA A 51 -4.17 -13.04 -3.90
C ALA A 51 -5.31 -12.59 -4.82
N GLN A 52 -6.19 -11.71 -4.36
CA GLN A 52 -7.27 -11.09 -5.13
C GLN A 52 -6.72 -10.24 -6.27
N VAL A 53 -5.76 -9.34 -6.01
CA VAL A 53 -5.03 -8.57 -7.04
C VAL A 53 -4.53 -9.49 -8.16
N GLN A 54 -3.84 -10.58 -7.82
CA GLN A 54 -3.31 -11.52 -8.82
C GLN A 54 -4.42 -12.25 -9.61
N ARG A 55 -5.55 -12.55 -8.98
CA ARG A 55 -6.72 -13.14 -9.65
C ARG A 55 -7.34 -12.16 -10.64
N ILE A 56 -7.44 -10.88 -10.26
CA ILE A 56 -7.95 -9.80 -11.10
C ILE A 56 -7.01 -9.57 -12.29
N GLU A 57 -5.69 -9.49 -12.07
CA GLU A 57 -4.70 -9.35 -13.15
C GLU A 57 -4.79 -10.47 -14.18
N ARG A 58 -4.96 -11.72 -13.73
CA ARG A 58 -5.22 -12.85 -14.64
C ARG A 58 -6.50 -12.65 -15.44
N ARG A 59 -7.57 -12.17 -14.80
CA ARG A 59 -8.85 -11.91 -15.48
C ARG A 59 -8.75 -10.79 -16.50
N LEU A 60 -8.10 -9.69 -16.14
CA LEU A 60 -7.78 -8.57 -17.03
C LEU A 60 -6.98 -9.04 -18.25
N ALA A 61 -5.94 -9.87 -18.05
CA ALA A 61 -5.15 -10.42 -19.14
C ALA A 61 -5.97 -11.31 -20.09
N GLU A 62 -6.87 -12.15 -19.56
CA GLU A 62 -7.77 -12.97 -20.36
C GLU A 62 -8.76 -12.15 -21.20
N LEU A 63 -9.29 -11.06 -20.63
CA LEU A 63 -10.17 -10.14 -21.34
C LEU A 63 -9.40 -9.31 -22.35
N GLY A 64 -8.21 -8.80 -22.01
CA GLY A 64 -7.35 -8.03 -22.91
C GLY A 64 -6.89 -8.82 -24.15
N GLN A 65 -6.60 -10.12 -24.00
CA GLN A 65 -6.31 -11.00 -25.14
C GLN A 65 -7.53 -11.22 -26.05
N ARG A 66 -8.75 -11.24 -25.50
CA ARG A 66 -10.00 -11.35 -26.27
C ARG A 66 -10.36 -10.03 -26.95
N SER A 67 -10.18 -8.91 -26.26
CA SER A 67 -10.37 -7.57 -26.81
C SER A 67 -9.36 -7.28 -27.91
N SER A 68 -8.10 -7.70 -27.78
CA SER A 68 -7.08 -7.67 -28.84
C SER A 68 -7.51 -8.42 -30.11
N LEU A 69 -8.19 -9.56 -30.00
CA LEU A 69 -8.71 -10.31 -31.14
C LEU A 69 -9.98 -9.68 -31.76
N LEU A 70 -10.83 -9.04 -30.96
CA LEU A 70 -12.02 -8.32 -31.42
C LEU A 70 -11.68 -6.96 -32.05
N HIS A 71 -10.64 -6.28 -31.56
CA HIS A 71 -10.17 -4.98 -32.03
C HIS A 71 -9.41 -5.08 -33.37
N VAL A 72 -9.00 -6.28 -33.79
CA VAL A 72 -8.53 -6.58 -35.16
C VAL A 72 -9.71 -6.65 -36.15
N VAL A 73 -10.94 -6.88 -35.67
CA VAL A 73 -12.14 -7.00 -36.51
C VAL A 73 -12.95 -5.69 -36.61
N TYR A 74 -12.84 -4.80 -35.62
CA TYR A 74 -13.53 -3.50 -35.60
C TYR A 74 -12.54 -2.39 -35.22
N GLY A 75 -12.14 -1.59 -36.21
CA GLY A 75 -11.04 -0.63 -36.08
C GLY A 75 -11.18 0.47 -35.03
N THR A 76 -10.02 0.93 -34.56
CA THR A 76 -9.68 2.26 -34.00
C THR A 76 -10.82 3.11 -33.42
N ALA A 77 -10.96 3.08 -32.10
CA ALA A 77 -11.47 4.17 -31.25
C ALA A 77 -11.10 3.81 -29.80
N GLN A 78 -10.74 4.67 -28.86
CA GLN A 78 -10.36 6.08 -28.78
C GLN A 78 -9.85 6.24 -27.34
N ASP A 79 -8.94 7.19 -27.11
CA ASP A 79 -8.50 7.61 -25.77
C ASP A 79 -9.69 7.98 -24.86
N VAL A 80 -9.40 7.96 -23.55
CA VAL A 80 -10.19 8.44 -22.39
C VAL A 80 -11.07 7.38 -21.72
N VAL A 81 -10.65 6.93 -20.52
CA VAL A 81 -11.38 6.68 -19.25
C VAL A 81 -10.37 5.95 -18.32
N GLY A 82 -10.11 6.28 -17.05
CA GLY A 82 -10.65 7.32 -16.18
C GLY A 82 -9.73 7.51 -14.96
N GLN A 83 -9.29 8.74 -14.74
CA GLN A 83 -8.81 9.18 -13.43
C GLN A 83 -10.05 9.37 -12.55
N GLY A 84 -10.44 8.32 -11.81
CA GLY A 84 -11.74 8.28 -11.14
C GLY A 84 -11.77 7.83 -9.68
N VAL A 85 -10.73 7.21 -9.14
CA VAL A 85 -10.74 6.70 -7.76
C VAL A 85 -9.41 6.98 -7.06
N ALA A 86 -9.04 8.26 -6.93
CA ALA A 86 -7.82 8.65 -6.21
C ALA A 86 -8.08 9.40 -4.90
N LEU A 87 -9.34 9.66 -4.50
CA LEU A 87 -9.63 10.64 -3.44
C LEU A 87 -10.57 10.20 -2.32
N ALA A 88 -11.13 8.98 -2.33
CA ALA A 88 -12.11 8.62 -1.31
C ALA A 88 -11.48 8.20 0.04
N MET A 89 -10.28 7.59 0.03
CA MET A 89 -9.68 6.99 1.23
C MET A 89 -8.25 7.52 1.47
N ALA A 90 -8.07 8.84 1.35
CA ALA A 90 -6.89 9.45 1.96
C ALA A 90 -7.00 9.16 3.48
N PRO A 91 -6.00 8.53 4.13
CA PRO A 91 -6.08 8.28 5.55
C PRO A 91 -6.28 9.63 6.23
N LEU A 92 -7.39 9.79 6.96
CA LEU A 92 -7.80 11.05 7.61
C LEU A 92 -6.88 11.40 8.81
N SER A 93 -5.62 10.97 8.75
CA SER A 93 -4.55 11.08 9.73
C SER A 93 -4.21 12.51 10.16
N LEU A 94 -4.86 13.53 9.59
CA LEU A 94 -4.68 14.93 9.99
C LEU A 94 -5.59 15.36 11.15
N ILE A 95 -6.53 14.52 11.61
CA ILE A 95 -7.33 14.82 12.82
C ILE A 95 -6.71 14.14 14.05
N ARG A 96 -5.72 14.85 14.59
CA ARG A 96 -5.01 14.71 15.87
C ARG A 96 -5.77 13.88 16.92
N GLY A 97 -5.32 12.65 17.12
CA GLY A 97 -5.50 11.85 18.33
C GLY A 97 -4.15 11.57 18.97
N THR A 98 -4.05 11.60 20.29
CA THR A 98 -2.74 11.66 20.99
C THR A 98 -2.17 10.29 21.39
N GLY A 99 -3.00 9.24 21.45
CA GLY A 99 -2.60 7.88 21.88
C GLY A 99 -2.39 6.86 20.76
N GLY A 100 -1.64 5.78 21.04
CA GLY A 100 -1.45 4.67 20.10
C GLY A 100 -2.72 3.84 19.91
N GLU A 101 -3.47 3.64 20.99
CA GLU A 101 -4.75 2.93 21.04
C GLU A 101 -5.82 3.65 20.22
N GLU A 102 -5.90 4.97 20.33
CA GLU A 102 -6.85 5.78 19.55
C GLU A 102 -6.56 5.68 18.05
N LYS A 103 -5.29 5.58 17.67
CA LYS A 103 -4.90 5.34 16.27
C LYS A 103 -5.36 3.97 15.79
N LEU A 104 -5.20 2.91 16.59
CA LEU A 104 -5.67 1.57 16.20
C LEU A 104 -7.19 1.54 16.01
N LEU A 105 -7.95 2.21 16.88
CA LEU A 105 -9.40 2.31 16.73
C LEU A 105 -9.81 3.11 15.47
N LYS A 106 -9.10 4.20 15.16
CA LYS A 106 -9.35 4.99 13.95
C LYS A 106 -9.07 4.17 12.69
N ASN A 107 -7.92 3.50 12.66
CA ASN A 107 -7.55 2.59 11.57
C ASN A 107 -8.64 1.54 11.36
N ALA A 108 -9.05 0.83 12.41
CA ALA A 108 -10.13 -0.18 12.36
C ALA A 108 -11.44 0.32 11.73
N LYS A 109 -11.77 1.60 11.94
CA LYS A 109 -12.95 2.23 11.32
C LYS A 109 -12.72 2.58 9.85
N ASP A 110 -11.53 3.04 9.50
CA ASP A 110 -11.16 3.34 8.12
C ASP A 110 -11.07 2.06 7.28
N GLU A 111 -10.54 0.96 7.83
CA GLU A 111 -10.62 -0.35 7.18
C GLU A 111 -12.07 -0.79 7.00
N ALA A 112 -12.90 -0.74 8.05
CA ALA A 112 -14.30 -1.15 7.94
C ALA A 112 -15.08 -0.35 6.87
N ALA A 113 -14.73 0.93 6.67
CA ALA A 113 -15.27 1.75 5.59
C ALA A 113 -14.74 1.32 4.21
N SER A 114 -13.47 0.94 4.12
CA SER A 114 -12.84 0.42 2.89
C SER A 114 -13.51 -0.88 2.46
N GLU A 115 -13.69 -1.84 3.38
CA GLU A 115 -14.36 -3.12 3.10
C GLU A 115 -15.79 -2.91 2.59
N ALA A 116 -16.53 -1.96 3.17
CA ALA A 116 -17.89 -1.67 2.72
C ALA A 116 -17.91 -1.15 1.27
N LEU A 117 -16.91 -0.36 0.88
CA LEU A 117 -16.72 0.10 -0.50
C LEU A 117 -16.35 -1.06 -1.43
N GLU A 118 -15.51 -2.00 -0.98
CA GLU A 118 -15.12 -3.19 -1.74
C GLU A 118 -16.31 -4.11 -2.00
N ILE A 119 -17.07 -4.44 -0.96
CA ILE A 119 -18.29 -5.25 -1.06
C ILE A 119 -19.24 -4.63 -2.09
N ALA A 120 -19.49 -3.32 -2.01
CA ALA A 120 -20.35 -2.62 -2.97
C ALA A 120 -19.78 -2.62 -4.39
N SER A 121 -18.45 -2.50 -4.54
CA SER A 121 -17.78 -2.52 -5.84
C SER A 121 -17.85 -3.91 -6.48
N TYR A 122 -17.67 -4.97 -5.70
CA TYR A 122 -17.83 -6.35 -6.16
C TYR A 122 -19.28 -6.71 -6.49
N ASP A 123 -20.26 -6.21 -5.74
CA ASP A 123 -21.68 -6.34 -6.11
C ASP A 123 -21.96 -5.69 -7.47
N ALA A 124 -21.43 -4.49 -7.69
CA ALA A 124 -21.58 -3.80 -8.97
C ALA A 124 -20.88 -4.55 -10.12
N LEU A 125 -19.67 -5.06 -9.90
CA LEU A 125 -18.95 -5.86 -10.89
C LEU A 125 -19.70 -7.15 -11.24
N ALA A 126 -20.23 -7.86 -10.24
CA ALA A 126 -21.01 -9.08 -10.45
C ALA A 126 -22.25 -8.78 -11.31
N ALA A 127 -23.01 -7.74 -10.97
CA ALA A 127 -24.21 -7.36 -11.71
C ALA A 127 -23.90 -6.95 -13.17
N VAL A 128 -22.83 -6.18 -13.39
CA VAL A 128 -22.41 -5.80 -14.75
C VAL A 128 -21.96 -7.01 -15.55
N ALA A 129 -21.18 -7.92 -14.94
CA ALA A 129 -20.71 -9.13 -15.58
C ALA A 129 -21.86 -10.08 -15.96
N GLU A 130 -22.83 -10.28 -15.07
CA GLU A 130 -24.03 -11.09 -15.33
C GLU A 130 -24.87 -10.51 -16.48
N ALA A 131 -25.09 -9.19 -16.48
CA ALA A 131 -25.89 -8.51 -17.50
C ALA A 131 -25.32 -8.67 -18.92
N VAL A 132 -24.02 -8.93 -19.05
CA VAL A 132 -23.34 -9.10 -20.34
C VAL A 132 -22.95 -10.55 -20.64
N GLY A 133 -23.33 -11.49 -19.75
CA GLY A 133 -23.06 -12.92 -19.90
C GLY A 133 -21.62 -13.34 -19.57
N ASP A 134 -20.86 -12.53 -18.82
CA ASP A 134 -19.52 -12.88 -18.35
C ASP A 134 -19.55 -13.59 -17.00
N GLU A 135 -19.98 -14.85 -17.00
CA GLU A 135 -20.12 -15.65 -15.78
C GLU A 135 -18.79 -15.81 -15.02
N LYS A 136 -17.65 -15.85 -15.73
CA LYS A 136 -16.35 -16.02 -15.08
C LYS A 136 -15.99 -14.82 -14.21
N THR A 137 -16.28 -13.62 -14.68
CA THR A 137 -16.08 -12.40 -13.88
C THR A 137 -17.09 -12.31 -12.74
N ALA A 138 -18.35 -12.68 -12.99
CA ALA A 138 -19.38 -12.67 -11.95
C ALA A 138 -19.04 -13.62 -10.78
N VAL A 139 -18.57 -14.84 -11.07
CA VAL A 139 -18.09 -15.79 -10.05
C VAL A 139 -16.91 -15.20 -9.27
N LEU A 140 -15.92 -14.63 -9.96
CA LEU A 140 -14.76 -14.01 -9.31
C LEU A 140 -15.19 -12.92 -8.33
N ALA A 141 -16.09 -12.03 -8.76
CA ALA A 141 -16.59 -10.93 -7.94
C ALA A 141 -17.32 -11.43 -6.68
N ARG A 142 -18.21 -12.42 -6.82
CA ARG A 142 -18.95 -13.00 -5.68
C ARG A 142 -18.02 -13.71 -4.68
N GLU A 143 -16.98 -14.38 -5.16
CA GLU A 143 -15.99 -15.02 -4.30
C GLU A 143 -15.20 -14.00 -3.47
N HIS A 144 -14.71 -12.93 -4.09
CA HIS A 144 -13.98 -11.87 -3.38
C HIS A 144 -14.91 -11.12 -2.41
N ARG A 145 -16.12 -10.76 -2.84
CA ARG A 145 -17.14 -10.16 -1.96
C ARG A 145 -17.38 -10.96 -0.68
N THR A 146 -17.41 -12.30 -0.78
CA THR A 146 -17.59 -13.17 0.39
C THR A 146 -16.39 -13.12 1.33
N GLN A 147 -15.18 -12.96 0.80
CA GLN A 147 -13.96 -12.79 1.60
C GLN A 147 -14.00 -11.46 2.36
N GLU A 148 -14.39 -10.37 1.69
CA GLU A 148 -14.50 -9.05 2.33
C GLU A 148 -15.61 -9.02 3.39
N GLU A 149 -16.75 -9.69 3.14
CA GLU A 149 -17.82 -9.84 4.13
C GLU A 149 -17.34 -10.53 5.41
N VAL A 150 -16.55 -11.60 5.29
CA VAL A 150 -15.98 -12.34 6.42
C VAL A 150 -14.99 -11.47 7.19
N PHE A 151 -14.06 -10.82 6.49
CA PHE A 151 -13.08 -9.95 7.13
C PHE A 151 -13.75 -8.77 7.85
N LEU A 152 -14.72 -8.12 7.22
CA LEU A 152 -15.48 -7.02 7.82
C LEU A 152 -16.22 -7.47 9.08
N GLU A 153 -16.82 -8.65 9.08
CA GLU A 153 -17.48 -9.21 10.27
C GLU A 153 -16.48 -9.40 11.42
N GLU A 154 -15.34 -10.02 11.15
CA GLU A 154 -14.28 -10.25 12.14
C GLU A 154 -13.68 -8.94 12.67
N LEU A 155 -13.41 -7.97 11.78
CA LEU A 155 -12.90 -6.65 12.14
C LEU A 155 -13.88 -5.92 13.05
N ARG A 156 -15.17 -5.92 12.71
CA ARG A 156 -16.22 -5.29 13.53
C ARG A 156 -16.34 -5.92 14.90
N ALA A 157 -16.06 -7.21 15.05
CA ALA A 157 -16.06 -7.88 16.35
C ALA A 157 -14.91 -7.39 17.26
N LEU A 158 -13.81 -6.87 16.70
CA LEU A 158 -12.67 -6.34 17.46
C LEU A 158 -12.83 -4.87 17.88
N ILE A 159 -13.67 -4.10 17.18
CA ILE A 159 -13.86 -2.65 17.43
C ILE A 159 -14.21 -2.33 18.90
N PRO A 160 -15.12 -3.05 19.59
CA PRO A 160 -15.43 -2.77 20.99
C PRO A 160 -14.20 -2.85 21.90
N GLY A 161 -13.37 -3.89 21.74
CA GLY A 161 -12.15 -4.06 22.52
C GLY A 161 -11.10 -2.98 22.23
N LEU A 162 -10.99 -2.54 20.96
CA LEU A 162 -10.14 -1.40 20.61
C LEU A 162 -10.64 -0.09 21.25
N ALA A 163 -11.96 0.10 21.35
CA ALA A 163 -12.54 1.26 22.01
C ALA A 163 -12.32 1.24 23.53
N GLU A 164 -12.45 0.07 24.18
CA GLU A 164 -12.13 -0.11 25.59
C GLU A 164 -10.65 0.20 25.88
N ALA A 165 -9.74 -0.23 25.00
CA ALA A 165 -8.31 0.08 25.14
C ALA A 165 -8.00 1.58 25.10
N VAL A 166 -8.79 2.39 24.38
CA VAL A 166 -8.67 3.86 24.41
C VAL A 166 -9.04 4.41 25.79
N ILE A 167 -10.11 3.90 26.41
CA ILE A 167 -10.51 4.32 27.75
C ILE A 167 -9.43 3.96 28.78
N GLU A 168 -8.93 2.73 28.74
CA GLU A 168 -7.84 2.26 29.60
C GLU A 168 -6.60 3.16 29.48
N ALA A 169 -6.21 3.53 28.25
CA ALA A 169 -5.05 4.35 28.01
C ALA A 169 -5.25 5.82 28.42
N GLU A 170 -6.36 6.45 28.04
CA GLU A 170 -6.54 7.91 28.17
C GLU A 170 -7.22 8.34 29.46
N VAL A 171 -8.05 7.48 30.05
CA VAL A 171 -8.82 7.79 31.28
C VAL A 171 -8.20 7.12 32.49
N GLU A 172 -7.83 5.85 32.37
CA GLU A 172 -7.32 5.06 33.50
C GLU A 172 -5.79 5.13 33.64
N GLY A 173 -5.09 5.60 32.60
CA GLY A 173 -3.63 5.76 32.61
C GLY A 173 -2.88 4.43 32.48
N HIS A 174 -3.49 3.45 31.82
CA HIS A 174 -2.98 2.11 31.60
C HIS A 174 -2.79 1.83 30.10
N PRO A 175 -1.82 2.48 29.42
CA PRO A 175 -1.57 2.25 28.01
C PRO A 175 -1.05 0.83 27.76
N GLN A 176 -1.58 0.20 26.72
CA GLN A 176 -1.27 -1.17 26.29
C GLN A 176 -0.47 -1.19 24.98
N TYR A 177 -0.45 -0.07 24.26
CA TYR A 177 0.29 0.09 23.02
C TYR A 177 1.81 0.08 23.27
N ASP A 178 2.50 -0.90 22.70
CA ASP A 178 3.96 -1.02 22.78
C ASP A 178 4.62 -0.93 21.39
N ILE A 179 5.33 0.18 21.18
CA ILE A 179 6.11 0.44 19.95
C ILE A 179 7.11 -0.69 19.66
N ALA A 180 7.70 -1.32 20.69
CA ALA A 180 8.71 -2.36 20.52
C ALA A 180 8.15 -3.69 19.98
N THR A 181 6.83 -3.81 19.89
CA THR A 181 6.12 -4.98 19.33
C THR A 181 5.38 -4.65 18.03
N THR A 182 5.62 -3.48 17.45
CA THR A 182 5.04 -3.09 16.17
C THR A 182 5.61 -3.87 14.99
N GLY A 183 4.86 -3.95 13.89
CA GLY A 183 5.30 -4.63 12.68
C GLY A 183 6.59 -4.08 12.08
N ALA A 184 6.83 -2.78 12.19
CA ALA A 184 8.09 -2.16 11.75
C ALA A 184 9.30 -2.69 12.54
N VAL A 185 9.16 -2.84 13.86
CA VAL A 185 10.24 -3.37 14.71
C VAL A 185 10.47 -4.86 14.44
N ASP A 186 9.41 -5.63 14.24
CA ASP A 186 9.51 -7.05 13.88
C ASP A 186 10.18 -7.26 12.53
N ALA A 187 9.83 -6.46 11.51
CA ALA A 187 10.47 -6.50 10.20
C ALA A 187 11.97 -6.19 10.29
N ALA A 188 12.36 -5.16 11.06
CA ALA A 188 13.76 -4.82 11.28
C ALA A 188 14.54 -5.94 12.00
N ARG A 189 13.92 -6.60 12.98
CA ARG A 189 14.52 -7.76 13.68
C ARG A 189 14.69 -8.96 12.74
N ALA A 190 13.71 -9.25 11.89
CA ALA A 190 13.78 -10.34 10.93
C ALA A 190 14.92 -10.18 9.92
N VAL A 191 15.13 -8.96 9.41
CA VAL A 191 16.27 -8.64 8.51
C VAL A 191 17.60 -8.83 9.24
N ALA A 192 17.72 -8.33 10.48
CA ALA A 192 18.93 -8.50 11.28
C ALA A 192 19.21 -9.97 11.63
N GLY A 193 18.16 -10.79 11.80
CA GLY A 193 18.28 -12.24 12.01
C GLY A 193 18.82 -12.95 10.77
N LYS A 194 18.23 -12.69 9.60
CA LYS A 194 18.68 -13.28 8.32
C LYS A 194 20.13 -12.93 7.98
N ALA A 195 20.56 -11.70 8.28
CA ALA A 195 21.94 -11.27 8.10
C ALA A 195 22.95 -12.01 9.00
N LYS A 196 22.52 -12.61 10.12
CA LYS A 196 23.37 -13.42 11.00
C LYS A 196 23.43 -14.89 10.60
N GLU A 197 22.43 -15.39 9.89
CA GLU A 197 22.33 -16.81 9.48
C GLU A 197 23.04 -17.11 8.16
N ASP A 198 23.17 -16.14 7.25
CA ASP A 198 23.87 -16.31 5.97
C ASP A 198 24.85 -15.15 5.68
N PRO A 199 26.12 -15.25 6.14
CA PRO A 199 27.12 -14.21 5.93
C PRO A 199 27.67 -14.14 4.50
N GLY A 200 27.22 -15.01 3.58
CA GLY A 200 27.75 -15.15 2.22
C GLY A 200 27.12 -14.26 1.16
N THR A 201 25.98 -13.62 1.44
CA THR A 201 25.34 -12.64 0.55
C THR A 201 25.26 -11.28 1.22
N THR A 202 26.41 -10.67 1.47
CA THR A 202 26.47 -9.25 1.84
C THR A 202 26.27 -8.39 0.60
N GLU A 203 25.01 -8.05 0.28
CA GLU A 203 24.76 -6.67 -0.14
C GLU A 203 24.78 -5.82 1.14
N THR A 204 25.83 -5.03 1.27
CA THR A 204 26.11 -4.17 2.41
C THR A 204 24.96 -3.20 2.66
N VAL A 205 24.14 -3.48 3.67
CA VAL A 205 23.31 -2.46 4.34
C VAL A 205 24.05 -2.05 5.60
N THR A 206 24.91 -1.05 5.45
CA THR A 206 25.58 -0.40 6.57
C THR A 206 24.59 0.43 7.37
N GLY A 207 24.46 0.08 8.66
CA GLY A 207 24.55 1.03 9.77
C GLY A 207 23.48 2.11 9.87
N ARG A 208 22.55 1.90 10.81
CA ARG A 208 21.79 2.97 11.48
C ARG A 208 22.75 4.00 12.07
N GLU A 209 22.44 5.28 11.88
CA GLU A 209 22.59 6.33 12.87
C GLU A 209 21.45 7.34 12.68
N GLY A 210 20.95 7.87 13.79
CA GLY A 210 19.65 8.53 13.86
C GLY A 210 19.58 9.86 13.11
N ALA A 211 18.37 10.15 12.64
CA ALA A 211 17.89 11.51 12.53
C ALA A 211 16.36 11.46 12.62
N GLU A 212 15.81 12.10 13.64
CA GLU A 212 14.49 12.72 13.52
C GLU A 212 14.52 13.57 12.25
N LEU A 213 13.69 13.24 11.26
CA LEU A 213 13.50 14.10 10.10
C LEU A 213 12.00 14.19 9.88
N ASP A 214 11.50 15.42 10.00
CA ASP A 214 10.17 15.84 9.56
C ASP A 214 9.80 15.16 8.25
N ASP A 215 8.54 14.72 8.16
CA ASP A 215 7.92 13.96 7.06
C ASP A 215 7.80 14.76 5.73
N GLU A 216 8.75 15.63 5.40
CA GLU A 216 8.79 16.34 4.12
C GLU A 216 10.11 16.03 3.41
N ILE A 217 10.02 15.33 2.27
CA ILE A 217 11.16 15.19 1.38
C ILE A 217 11.58 16.61 1.00
N ALA A 218 12.87 16.96 1.19
CA ALA A 218 13.45 18.27 0.87
C ALA A 218 13.43 18.67 -0.62
N ILE A 219 12.58 18.01 -1.42
CA ILE A 219 12.31 18.30 -2.82
C ILE A 219 10.80 18.58 -2.92
N ASP A 220 10.45 19.85 -3.10
CA ASP A 220 9.07 20.28 -3.35
C ASP A 220 8.44 19.48 -4.50
N GLU A 221 7.18 19.09 -4.30
CA GLU A 221 6.37 18.35 -5.27
C GLU A 221 7.05 17.07 -5.80
N TYR A 222 7.85 16.40 -4.96
CA TYR A 222 8.62 15.20 -5.33
C TYR A 222 7.87 14.18 -6.20
N ASP A 223 6.58 13.99 -5.90
CA ASP A 223 5.72 13.04 -6.57
C ASP A 223 5.26 13.43 -7.98
N THR A 224 5.32 14.72 -8.33
CA THR A 224 4.94 15.23 -9.66
C THR A 224 6.13 15.25 -10.62
N LEU A 225 7.36 15.18 -10.11
CA LEU A 225 8.59 15.30 -10.89
C LEU A 225 8.95 14.01 -11.63
N THR A 226 9.39 14.15 -12.89
CA THR A 226 9.94 13.04 -13.67
C THR A 226 11.34 12.67 -13.17
N VAL A 227 11.80 11.45 -13.50
CA VAL A 227 13.16 10.99 -13.16
C VAL A 227 14.21 11.99 -13.64
N GLU A 228 14.05 12.55 -14.83
CA GLU A 228 15.00 13.49 -15.44
C GLU A 228 15.06 14.82 -14.69
N GLN A 229 13.93 15.27 -14.12
CA GLN A 229 13.85 16.47 -13.28
C GLN A 229 14.40 16.24 -11.87
N LEU A 230 14.31 15.01 -11.35
CA LEU A 230 14.79 14.63 -10.03
C LEU A 230 16.31 14.46 -9.96
N LEU A 231 16.92 13.79 -10.94
CA LEU A 231 18.37 13.49 -10.95
C LEU A 231 19.29 14.71 -10.70
N PRO A 232 19.05 15.92 -11.24
CA PRO A 232 19.86 17.10 -10.91
C PRO A 232 19.63 17.60 -9.47
N LYS A 233 18.40 17.55 -8.97
CA LYS A 233 18.04 17.97 -7.60
C LYS A 233 18.64 17.05 -6.53
N LEU A 234 18.79 15.76 -6.81
CA LEU A 234 19.48 14.85 -5.88
C LEU A 234 20.92 15.26 -5.57
N LYS A 235 21.61 15.91 -6.52
CA LYS A 235 23.02 16.30 -6.33
C LYS A 235 23.19 17.44 -5.34
N THR A 236 22.13 18.18 -5.03
CA THR A 236 22.16 19.32 -4.11
C THR A 236 21.79 18.92 -2.68
N LEU A 237 21.37 17.66 -2.48
CA LEU A 237 20.94 17.14 -1.19
C LEU A 237 22.13 16.65 -0.34
N SER A 238 22.01 16.82 0.97
CA SER A 238 22.91 16.25 1.97
C SER A 238 22.78 14.72 2.06
N ALA A 239 23.73 14.08 2.75
CA ALA A 239 23.71 12.62 2.94
C ALA A 239 22.45 12.14 3.69
N GLY A 240 21.94 12.93 4.64
CA GLY A 240 20.70 12.64 5.37
C GLY A 240 19.46 12.78 4.49
N GLU A 241 19.36 13.84 3.70
CA GLU A 241 18.25 14.05 2.76
C GLU A 241 18.23 13.01 1.64
N LEU A 242 19.40 12.59 1.14
CA LEU A 242 19.53 11.48 0.20
C LEU A 242 19.07 10.15 0.80
N ALA A 243 19.27 9.95 2.10
CA ALA A 243 18.77 8.76 2.81
C ALA A 243 17.25 8.78 2.98
N ALA A 244 16.68 9.96 3.26
CA ALA A 244 15.23 10.15 3.31
C ALA A 244 14.58 9.88 1.93
N VAL A 245 15.17 10.39 0.84
CA VAL A 245 14.70 10.12 -0.53
C VAL A 245 14.80 8.63 -0.90
N ASP A 246 15.88 7.93 -0.51
CA ASP A 246 16.05 6.50 -0.74
C ASP A 246 15.00 5.68 0.03
N GLY A 247 14.71 6.06 1.28
CA GLY A 247 13.64 5.45 2.08
C GLY A 247 12.27 5.65 1.47
N TYR A 248 11.95 6.88 1.06
CA TYR A 248 10.68 7.23 0.42
C TYR A 248 10.47 6.49 -0.90
N GLU A 249 11.47 6.45 -1.78
CA GLU A 249 11.35 5.76 -3.07
C GLU A 249 11.18 4.25 -2.92
N ARG A 250 11.87 3.63 -1.96
CA ARG A 250 11.69 2.20 -1.68
C ARG A 250 10.33 1.87 -1.06
N GLY A 251 9.71 2.83 -0.38
CA GLY A 251 8.35 2.71 0.15
C GLY A 251 7.24 3.05 -0.86
N GLY A 252 7.59 3.63 -2.01
CA GLY A 252 6.63 4.14 -2.99
C GLY A 252 6.93 3.68 -4.42
N LYS A 253 7.20 4.63 -5.32
CA LYS A 253 7.29 4.41 -6.78
C LYS A 253 8.48 3.57 -7.23
N ALA A 254 9.44 3.28 -6.33
CA ALA A 254 10.61 2.43 -6.55
C ALA A 254 11.36 2.72 -7.86
N ARG A 255 11.52 4.00 -8.20
CA ARG A 255 12.12 4.42 -9.48
C ARG A 255 13.61 4.07 -9.48
N LYS A 256 13.97 2.97 -10.14
CA LYS A 256 15.33 2.41 -10.17
C LYS A 256 16.45 3.43 -10.41
N ARG A 257 16.30 4.31 -11.41
CA ARG A 257 17.30 5.36 -11.71
C ARG A 257 17.50 6.37 -10.57
N VAL A 258 16.48 6.63 -9.77
CA VAL A 258 16.54 7.53 -8.61
C VAL A 258 17.26 6.83 -7.46
N LEU A 259 16.94 5.55 -7.21
CA LEU A 259 17.62 4.72 -6.20
C LEU A 259 19.11 4.52 -6.53
N ASP A 260 19.43 4.19 -7.77
CA ASP A 260 20.82 4.02 -8.22
C ASP A 260 21.61 5.34 -8.07
N ARG A 261 20.96 6.47 -8.33
CA ARG A 261 21.60 7.79 -8.24
C ARG A 261 21.79 8.25 -6.79
N THR A 262 20.80 8.05 -5.93
CA THR A 262 20.91 8.39 -4.50
C THR A 262 21.99 7.55 -3.82
N ALA A 263 22.06 6.25 -4.12
CA ALA A 263 23.12 5.37 -3.64
C ALA A 263 24.52 5.87 -4.06
N ALA A 264 24.72 6.16 -5.36
CA ALA A 264 26.00 6.63 -5.86
C ALA A 264 26.44 7.99 -5.27
N LEU A 265 25.49 8.89 -4.98
CA LEU A 265 25.78 10.18 -4.35
C LEU A 265 26.13 10.05 -2.87
N ARG A 266 25.47 9.13 -2.15
CA ARG A 266 25.79 8.83 -0.75
C ARG A 266 27.17 8.21 -0.59
N THR A 267 27.56 7.29 -1.48
CA THR A 267 28.92 6.72 -1.48
C THR A 267 29.97 7.81 -1.70
N LYS A 268 29.76 8.72 -2.66
CA LYS A 268 30.67 9.84 -2.89
C LYS A 268 30.75 10.83 -1.73
N ALA A 269 29.64 11.08 -1.03
CA ALA A 269 29.62 11.96 0.13
C ALA A 269 30.47 11.38 1.27
N VAL A 270 30.34 10.07 1.54
CA VAL A 270 31.13 9.35 2.55
C VAL A 270 32.62 9.30 2.18
N GLU A 271 32.94 9.04 0.90
CA GLU A 271 34.34 9.05 0.41
C GLU A 271 34.99 10.44 0.54
N ALA A 272 34.24 11.52 0.29
CA ALA A 272 34.73 12.89 0.44
C ALA A 272 34.97 13.27 1.91
N GLU A 273 34.13 12.78 2.83
CA GLU A 273 34.26 13.00 4.27
C GLU A 273 35.46 12.23 4.86
N LEU A 274 35.73 11.02 4.36
CA LEU A 274 36.89 10.21 4.73
C LEU A 274 38.22 10.74 4.15
N ALA A 275 38.18 11.44 3.00
CA ALA A 275 39.36 12.03 2.37
C ALA A 275 39.74 13.42 2.92
N GLY A 276 38.88 14.01 3.77
CA GLY A 276 39.07 15.31 4.41
C GLY A 276 39.60 15.27 5.85
N LEU A 277 39.87 14.06 6.39
CA LEU A 277 40.55 13.79 7.66
C LEU A 277 42.03 13.43 7.43
#